data_AF-A0A2H0BUG5-F1
#
_entry.id   AF-A0A2H0BUG5-F1
#
_cell.length_a   1.000
_cell.length_b   1.000
_cell.length_c   1.000
_cell.angle_alpha   90.00
_cell.angle_beta   90.00
_cell.angle_gamma   90.00
#
_symmetry.space_group_name_H-M   'P 1'
#
loop_
_entity.id
_entity.type
_entity.pdbx_description
1 polymer ?
#
loop_
_entity_poly.entity_id
_entity_poly.type
_entity_poly.pdbx_seq_one_letter_code
_entity_poly.pdbx_strand_id
1 'polypeptide(L)'
;MKSFLRSKNQPKYNVHKKGFTLIELLVVISIIGLLAATGLTSFTSAMVRARDARRRTDIKQISTALQLYYDSYGTYPPHKSI
;
A
#
# COMPACT_ATOMS: atom_id res chain seq x y z
N MET A 1 -67.86 -24.18 13.63
CA MET A 1 -67.69 -22.85 13.01
C MET A 1 -66.25 -22.33 13.11
N LYS A 2 -65.24 -23.07 12.60
CA LYS A 2 -63.86 -22.59 12.31
C LYS A 2 -63.00 -23.76 11.80
N SER A 3 -62.98 -24.01 10.49
CA SER A 3 -61.90 -24.81 9.87
C SER A 3 -61.66 -24.56 8.38
N PHE A 4 -62.37 -23.63 7.73
CA PHE A 4 -62.22 -23.40 6.28
C PHE A 4 -61.23 -22.30 5.89
N LEU A 5 -60.06 -22.23 6.55
CA LEU A 5 -58.97 -21.36 6.07
C LEU A 5 -58.13 -22.09 5.01
N ARG A 6 -58.68 -22.08 3.81
CA ARG A 6 -58.05 -22.08 2.48
C ARG A 6 -56.51 -22.16 2.48
N SER A 7 -56.01 -23.35 2.18
CA SER A 7 -54.62 -23.58 1.74
C SER A 7 -54.35 -22.78 0.47
N LYS A 8 -53.51 -21.75 0.57
CA LYS A 8 -53.04 -20.98 -0.58
C LYS A 8 -51.88 -21.75 -1.24
N ASN A 9 -52.17 -22.46 -2.33
CA ASN A 9 -51.14 -22.94 -3.24
C ASN A 9 -50.60 -21.75 -4.03
N GLN A 10 -49.57 -21.09 -3.48
CA GLN A 10 -48.88 -19.99 -4.13
C GLN A 10 -47.90 -20.54 -5.17
N PRO A 11 -47.94 -20.10 -6.44
CA PRO A 11 -46.92 -20.48 -7.40
C PRO A 11 -45.55 -19.98 -6.91
N LYS A 12 -44.64 -20.91 -6.65
CA LYS A 12 -43.26 -20.58 -6.29
C LYS A 12 -42.57 -20.03 -7.54
N TYR A 13 -42.42 -18.71 -7.60
CA TYR A 13 -41.56 -18.08 -8.60
C TYR A 13 -40.12 -18.53 -8.34
N ASN A 14 -39.61 -19.43 -9.17
CA ASN A 14 -38.19 -19.78 -9.16
C ASN A 14 -37.40 -18.58 -9.68
N VAL A 15 -36.90 -17.78 -8.74
CA VAL A 15 -35.97 -16.70 -9.05
C VAL A 15 -34.66 -17.35 -9.47
N HIS A 16 -34.40 -17.40 -10.78
CA HIS A 16 -33.11 -17.88 -11.30
C HIS A 16 -32.00 -17.01 -10.72
N LYS A 17 -31.22 -17.57 -9.79
CA LYS A 17 -30.01 -16.92 -9.30
C LYS A 17 -29.00 -16.87 -10.45
N LYS A 18 -28.67 -15.67 -10.91
CA LYS A 18 -27.60 -15.47 -11.89
C LYS A 18 -26.25 -15.77 -11.20
N GLY A 19 -25.47 -16.66 -11.79
CA GLY A 19 -24.09 -16.95 -11.39
C GLY A 19 -23.11 -15.96 -12.04
N PHE A 20 -21.90 -15.90 -11.50
CA PHE A 20 -20.80 -15.10 -12.06
C PHE A 20 -20.33 -15.70 -13.38
N THR A 21 -19.99 -14.87 -14.36
CA THR A 21 -19.44 -15.32 -15.64
C THR A 21 -17.92 -15.42 -15.58
N LEU A 22 -17.33 -16.29 -16.41
CA LEU A 22 -15.87 -16.39 -16.52
C LEU A 22 -15.24 -15.10 -17.03
N ILE A 23 -15.94 -14.37 -17.90
CA ILE A 23 -15.43 -13.12 -18.47
C ILE A 23 -15.36 -11.99 -17.43
N GLU A 24 -16.33 -11.91 -16.52
CA GLU A 24 -16.28 -10.96 -15.40
C GLU A 24 -15.05 -11.21 -14.53
N LEU A 25 -14.73 -12.47 -14.23
CA LEU A 25 -13.55 -12.80 -13.42
C LEU A 25 -12.25 -12.49 -14.17
N LEU A 26 -12.20 -12.80 -15.47
CA LEU A 26 -11.04 -12.57 -16.31
C LEU A 26 -10.68 -11.09 -16.39
N VAL A 27 -11.66 -10.22 -16.64
CA VAL A 27 -11.45 -8.78 -16.70
C VAL A 27 -10.92 -8.24 -15.37
N VAL A 28 -11.45 -8.72 -14.24
CA VAL A 28 -11.02 -8.29 -12.91
C VAL A 28 -9.55 -8.63 -12.65
N ILE A 29 -9.13 -9.88 -12.89
CA ILE A 29 -7.73 -10.26 -12.66
C ILE A 29 -6.78 -9.56 -13.63
N SER A 30 -7.21 -9.27 -14.86
CA SER A 30 -6.42 -8.49 -15.82
C SER A 30 -6.18 -7.06 -15.33
N ILE A 31 -7.21 -6.40 -14.81
CA ILE A 31 -7.08 -5.04 -14.25
C ILE A 31 -6.21 -5.06 -13.00
N ILE A 32 -6.41 -6.01 -12.09
CA ILE A 32 -5.58 -6.16 -10.88
C ILE A 32 -4.12 -6.39 -11.25
N GLY A 33 -3.83 -7.27 -12.22
CA GLY A 33 -2.47 -7.54 -12.68
C GLY A 33 -1.78 -6.31 -13.27
N LEU A 34 -2.50 -5.51 -14.07
CA LEU A 34 -1.97 -4.28 -14.64
C LEU A 34 -1.65 -3.23 -13.56
N LEU A 35 -2.57 -3.03 -12.61
CA LEU A 35 -2.36 -2.10 -11.50
C LEU A 35 -1.24 -2.58 -10.56
N ALA A 36 -1.15 -3.88 -10.28
CA ALA A 36 -0.09 -4.44 -9.44
C ALA A 36 1.29 -4.29 -10.08
N ALA A 37 1.43 -4.56 -11.39
CA ALA A 37 2.69 -4.42 -12.11
C ALA A 37 3.21 -2.98 -12.11
N THR A 38 2.34 -2.01 -12.40
CA THR A 38 2.68 -0.58 -12.37
C THR A 38 2.91 -0.06 -10.94
N GLY A 39 2.15 -0.55 -9.96
CA GLY A 39 2.33 -0.23 -8.55
C GLY A 39 3.69 -0.69 -8.00
N LEU A 40 4.12 -1.90 -8.34
CA LEU A 40 5.38 -2.47 -7.84
C LEU A 40 6.60 -1.66 -8.28
N THR A 41 6.70 -1.27 -9.56
CA THR A 41 7.84 -0.50 -10.07
C THR A 41 7.92 0.91 -9.45
N SER A 42 6.76 1.52 -9.22
CA SER A 42 6.67 2.81 -8.51
C SER A 42 7.11 2.65 -7.04
N PHE A 43 6.65 1.59 -6.37
CA PHE A 43 7.00 1.29 -4.98
C PHE A 43 8.49 1.03 -4.78
N THR A 44 9.13 0.22 -5.63
CA THR A 44 10.58 -0.03 -5.52
C THR A 44 11.40 1.24 -5.71
N SER A 45 11.02 2.08 -6.68
CA SER A 45 11.65 3.38 -6.92
C SER A 45 11.49 4.32 -5.71
N ALA A 46 10.31 4.35 -5.08
CA ALA A 46 10.06 5.13 -3.88
C ALA A 46 10.94 4.67 -2.70
N MET A 47 11.15 3.36 -2.53
CA MET A 47 12.04 2.83 -1.49
C MET A 47 13.50 3.23 -1.69
N VAL A 48 14.00 3.24 -2.93
CA VAL A 48 15.36 3.73 -3.23
C VAL A 48 15.48 5.21 -2.85
N ARG A 49 14.52 6.03 -3.28
CA ARG A 49 14.47 7.47 -2.95
C ARG A 49 14.39 7.72 -1.44
N ALA A 50 13.63 6.91 -0.71
CA ALA A 50 13.54 7.01 0.76
C ALA A 50 14.90 6.72 1.42
N ARG A 51 15.62 5.70 0.95
CA ARG A 51 16.98 5.39 1.44
C ARG A 51 17.98 6.50 1.10
N ASP A 52 17.90 7.08 -0.09
CA ASP A 52 18.71 8.24 -0.47
C ASP A 52 18.41 9.47 0.40
N ALA A 53 17.13 9.75 0.63
CA ALA A 53 16.69 10.86 1.47
C ALA A 53 17.20 10.71 2.91
N ARG A 54 17.18 9.48 3.44
CA ARG A 54 17.75 9.18 4.76
C ARG A 54 19.26 9.45 4.78
N ARG A 55 20.02 8.91 3.81
CA ARG A 55 21.47 9.16 3.71
C ARG A 55 21.81 10.65 3.62
N ARG A 56 21.07 11.42 2.82
CA ARG A 56 21.24 12.88 2.73
C ARG A 56 21.00 13.57 4.07
N THR A 57 19.99 13.12 4.81
CA THR A 57 19.66 13.65 6.14
C THR A 57 20.78 13.34 7.13
N ASP A 58 21.25 12.10 7.16
CA ASP A 58 22.32 11.68 8.08
C ASP A 58 23.63 12.46 7.82
N ILE A 59 24.02 12.64 6.55
CA ILE A 59 25.21 13.45 6.20
C ILE A 59 25.02 14.91 6.64
N LYS A 60 23.84 15.49 6.41
CA LYS A 60 23.54 16.86 6.84
C LYS A 60 23.61 17.02 8.36
N GLN A 61 23.14 16.02 9.11
CA GLN A 61 23.25 16.01 10.57
C GLN A 61 24.71 15.98 11.02
N ILE A 62 25.54 15.14 10.41
CA ILE A 62 26.98 15.08 10.70
C ILE A 62 27.65 16.43 10.39
N SER A 63 27.41 16.98 9.20
CA SER A 63 27.96 18.29 8.81
C SER A 63 27.54 19.40 9.77
N THR A 64 26.29 19.40 10.21
CA THR A 64 25.79 20.37 11.20
C THR A 64 26.51 20.19 12.55
N ALA A 65 26.68 18.95 13.01
CA ALA A 65 27.39 18.67 14.25
C ALA A 65 28.87 19.09 14.19
N LEU A 66 29.55 18.87 13.06
CA LEU A 66 30.92 19.33 12.84
C LEU A 66 31.02 20.85 12.87
N GLN A 67 30.08 21.55 12.24
CA GLN A 67 30.03 23.01 12.27
C GLN A 67 29.83 23.53 13.70
N LEU A 68 28.89 22.95 14.45
CA LEU A 68 28.65 23.31 15.86
C LEU A 68 29.90 23.10 16.73
N TYR A 69 30.66 22.03 16.48
CA TYR A 69 31.93 21.79 17.17
C TYR A 69 32.97 22.88 16.81
N TYR A 70 33.13 23.17 15.52
CA TYR A 70 34.04 24.22 15.07
C TYR A 70 33.69 25.59 15.66
N ASP A 71 32.41 25.95 15.67
CA ASP A 71 31.92 27.22 16.23
C ASP A 71 32.22 27.30 17.74
N SER A 72 32.25 26.17 18.45
CA SER A 72 32.51 26.11 19.90
C SER A 72 34.00 26.06 20.26
N TYR A 73 34.82 25.40 19.45
CA TYR A 73 36.23 25.08 19.79
C TYR A 73 37.26 25.68 18.83
N GLY A 74 36.83 26.34 17.75
CA GLY A 74 37.71 26.95 16.74
C GLY A 74 38.50 25.97 15.87
N THR A 75 38.25 24.67 16.01
CA THR A 75 38.91 23.59 15.26
C THR A 75 37.94 22.44 15.03
N TYR A 76 38.17 21.61 14.01
CA TYR A 76 37.38 20.40 13.78
C TYR A 76 37.78 19.28 14.75
N PRO A 77 36.87 18.33 15.06
CA PRO A 77 37.16 17.28 16.02
C PRO A 77 38.31 16.38 15.51
N PRO A 78 39.27 16.01 16.39
CA PRO A 78 40.39 15.19 15.99
C PRO A 78 39.93 13.78 15.59
N HIS A 79 40.56 13.21 14.57
CA HIS A 79 40.35 11.82 14.20
C HIS A 79 40.80 10.91 15.34
N LYS A 80 39.88 10.11 15.88
CA LYS A 80 40.22 9.09 16.88
C LYS A 80 40.64 7.81 16.16
N SER A 81 41.95 7.63 16.01
CA SER A 81 42.55 6.34 15.61
C SER A 81 42.37 5.37 16.78
N ILE A 82 41.67 4.25 16.56
CA ILE A 82 41.55 3.13 17.52
C ILE A 82 42.58 2.09 17.14
#